data_AF-A0A533SNK2-F1
#
_entry.id   AF-A0A533SNK2-F1
#
_cell.length_a   1.000
_cell.length_b   1.000
_cell.length_c   1.000
_cell.angle_alpha   90.00
_cell.angle_beta   90.00
_cell.angle_gamma   90.00
#
_symmetry.space_group_name_H-M   'P 1'
#
loop_
_entity.id
_entity.type
_entity.pdbx_description
1 polymer ?
#
loop_
_entity_poly.entity_id
_entity_poly.type
_entity_poly.pdbx_seq_one_letter_code
_entity_poly.pdbx_strand_id
1 'polypeptide(L)'
;SQESQMALEVQGQDQVSGLPKPVNLTTDEIVDALQDPLNELVGMVRRVLEKTPPELISDIIDRGVAICGGGALMRGIDRFLTKSLGIPAYLVDNPLTCTAEGAAKALSNREALRRSLVNGY
;
A
#
# COMPACT_ATOMS: atom_id res chain seq x y z
N SER A 1 6.18 -14.86 12.91
CA SER A 1 7.47 -15.32 12.36
C SER A 1 8.53 -14.39 12.88
N GLN A 2 9.65 -14.91 13.40
CA GLN A 2 10.83 -14.09 13.69
C GLN A 2 11.35 -13.56 12.35
N GLU A 3 10.92 -12.36 11.98
CA GLU A 3 11.54 -11.63 10.86
C GLU A 3 12.92 -11.20 11.35
N SER A 4 13.96 -11.52 10.58
CA SER A 4 15.33 -11.17 10.93
C SER A 4 15.45 -9.65 11.05
N GLN A 5 15.84 -9.19 12.24
CA GLN A 5 16.23 -7.82 12.49
C GLN A 5 17.43 -7.50 11.58
N MET A 6 17.25 -6.59 10.63
CA MET A 6 18.32 -6.08 9.79
C MET A 6 18.80 -4.75 10.34
N ALA A 7 20.08 -4.46 10.08
CA ALA A 7 20.67 -3.14 10.29
C ALA A 7 21.32 -2.67 8.99
N LEU A 8 21.27 -1.37 8.74
CA LEU A 8 21.91 -0.69 7.60
C LEU A 8 22.58 0.58 8.12
N GLU A 9 23.85 0.80 7.75
CA GLU A 9 24.50 2.09 7.98
C GLU A 9 24.09 3.07 6.89
N VAL A 10 23.65 4.26 7.30
CA VAL A 10 23.24 5.34 6.41
C VAL A 10 23.99 6.61 6.79
N GLN A 11 24.42 7.38 5.80
CA GLN A 11 25.15 8.63 6.04
C GLN A 11 24.19 9.82 5.96
N GLY A 12 24.22 10.68 6.97
CA GLY A 12 23.41 11.89 7.03
C GLY A 12 24.18 13.08 7.59
N GLN A 13 23.51 14.22 7.74
CA GLN A 13 24.08 15.42 8.36
C GLN A 13 23.67 15.47 9.84
N ASP A 14 24.66 15.53 10.72
CA ASP A 14 24.44 15.76 12.14
C ASP A 14 23.93 17.20 12.35
N GLN A 15 22.75 17.35 12.97
CA GLN A 15 22.07 18.65 13.09
C GLN A 15 22.77 19.61 14.06
N VAL A 16 23.65 19.12 14.94
CA VAL A 16 24.36 19.96 15.93
C VAL A 16 25.67 20.47 15.35
N SER A 17 26.47 19.58 14.77
CA SER A 17 27.80 19.89 14.22
C SER A 17 27.78 20.33 12.77
N GLY A 18 26.73 20.00 12.02
CA GLY A 18 26.61 20.25 10.58
C GLY A 18 27.45 19.33 9.69
N LEU A 19 28.17 18.36 10.27
CA LEU A 19 29.09 17.49 9.55
C LEU A 19 28.42 16.16 9.15
N PRO A 20 28.89 15.50 8.07
CA PRO A 20 28.43 14.17 7.71
C PRO A 20 28.76 13.15 8.82
N LYS A 21 27.78 12.35 9.22
CA LYS A 21 27.91 11.32 10.24
C LYS A 21 27.14 10.05 9.83
N PRO A 22 27.73 8.85 10.00
CA PRO A 22 26.99 7.61 9.81
C PRO A 22 26.03 7.35 10.98
N VAL A 23 24.89 6.73 10.68
CA VAL A 23 23.89 6.24 11.63
C VAL A 23 23.50 4.83 11.24
N ASN A 24 23.49 3.91 12.20
CA ASN A 24 22.97 2.56 11.98
C ASN A 24 21.47 2.57 12.21
N LEU A 25 20.70 2.26 11.16
CA LEU A 25 19.25 2.11 11.21
C LEU A 25 18.89 0.63 11.31
N THR A 26 17.98 0.31 12.22
CA THR A 26 17.45 -1.04 12.41
C THR A 26 16.06 -1.18 11.81
N THR A 27 15.65 -2.43 11.58
CA THR A 27 14.29 -2.73 11.10
C THR A 27 13.22 -2.19 12.04
N ASP A 28 13.45 -2.24 13.36
CA ASP A 28 12.47 -1.78 14.35
C ASP A 28 12.28 -0.26 14.31
N GLU A 29 13.36 0.51 14.15
CA GLU A 29 13.28 1.97 13.99
C GLU A 29 12.52 2.36 12.72
N ILE A 30 12.70 1.62 11.61
CA ILE A 30 11.94 1.84 10.38
C ILE A 30 10.46 1.49 10.60
N VAL A 31 10.16 0.39 11.28
CA VAL A 31 8.78 -0.02 11.57
C VAL A 31 8.08 1.00 12.46
N ASP A 32 8.78 1.51 13.48
CA ASP A 32 8.26 2.54 14.39
C ASP A 32 7.97 3.85 13.64
N ALA A 33 8.94 4.32 12.84
CA ALA A 33 8.77 5.53 12.02
C ALA A 33 7.65 5.42 10.98
N LEU A 34 7.30 4.21 10.54
CA LEU A 34 6.22 3.95 9.58
C LEU A 34 4.86 3.70 10.23
N GLN A 35 4.75 3.57 11.56
CA GLN A 35 3.46 3.23 12.20
C GLN A 35 2.37 4.26 11.88
N ASP A 36 2.64 5.54 12.10
CA ASP A 36 1.67 6.61 11.89
C ASP A 36 1.14 6.69 10.44
N PRO A 37 2.00 6.77 9.39
CA PRO A 37 1.50 6.82 8.02
C PRO A 37 0.77 5.53 7.61
N LEU A 38 1.17 4.37 8.15
CA LEU A 38 0.45 3.11 7.89
C LEU A 38 -0.93 3.09 8.57
N ASN A 39 -1.05 3.66 9.77
CA ASN A 39 -2.32 3.79 10.47
C ASN A 39 -3.26 4.78 9.76
N GLU A 40 -2.73 5.88 9.21
CA GLU A 40 -3.49 6.80 8.37
C GLU A 40 -4.04 6.11 7.12
N LEU A 41 -3.22 5.29 6.46
CA LEU A 41 -3.62 4.48 5.31
C LEU A 41 -4.76 3.51 5.69
N VAL A 42 -4.63 2.79 6.81
CA VAL A 42 -5.69 1.90 7.31
C VAL A 42 -6.98 2.67 7.58
N GLY A 43 -6.88 3.84 8.23
CA GLY A 43 -8.04 4.70 8.50
C GLY A 43 -8.74 5.17 7.23
N MET A 44 -7.97 5.49 6.18
CA MET A 44 -8.53 5.82 4.87
C MET A 44 -9.27 4.64 4.24
N VAL A 45 -8.68 3.44 4.25
CA VAL A 45 -9.33 2.24 3.69
C VAL A 45 -10.62 1.92 4.45
N ARG A 46 -10.60 2.02 5.79
CA ARG A 46 -11.81 1.82 6.62
C ARG A 46 -12.93 2.78 6.25
N ARG A 47 -12.63 4.06 6.04
CA ARG A 47 -13.64 5.05 5.60
C ARG A 47 -14.23 4.72 4.22
N VAL A 48 -13.47 4.08 3.33
CA VAL A 48 -14.00 3.62 2.04
C VAL A 48 -14.94 2.43 2.24
N LEU A 49 -14.55 1.45 3.06
CA LEU A 49 -15.38 0.30 3.38
C LEU A 49 -16.68 0.70 4.09
N GLU A 50 -16.64 1.64 5.03
CA GLU A 50 -17.83 2.16 5.74
C GLU A 50 -18.86 2.81 4.80
N LYS A 51 -18.40 3.39 3.68
CA LYS A 51 -19.26 4.03 2.67
C LYS A 51 -19.68 3.08 1.55
N THR A 52 -19.12 1.87 1.52
CA THR A 52 -19.40 0.90 0.47
C THR A 52 -20.76 0.27 0.75
N PRO A 53 -21.66 0.20 -0.26
CA PRO A 53 -22.96 -0.43 -0.10
C PRO A 53 -22.86 -1.87 0.43
N PRO A 54 -23.75 -2.31 1.34
CA PRO A 54 -23.67 -3.63 1.96
C PRO A 54 -23.61 -4.78 0.96
N GLU A 55 -24.30 -4.65 -0.18
CA GLU A 55 -24.31 -5.64 -1.25
C GLU A 55 -22.95 -5.87 -1.90
N LEU A 56 -22.03 -4.89 -1.82
CA LEU A 56 -20.65 -5.02 -2.33
C LEU A 56 -19.65 -5.42 -1.23
N ILE A 57 -19.98 -5.19 0.05
CA ILE A 57 -19.10 -5.55 1.17
C ILE A 57 -18.91 -7.06 1.28
N SER A 58 -19.97 -7.85 1.08
CA SER A 58 -19.88 -9.33 1.08
C SER A 58 -18.82 -9.80 0.08
N ASP A 59 -18.86 -9.29 -1.15
CA ASP A 59 -17.92 -9.64 -2.20
C ASP A 59 -16.47 -9.26 -1.85
N ILE A 60 -16.27 -8.11 -1.19
CA ILE A 60 -14.95 -7.66 -0.74
C ILE A 60 -14.41 -8.56 0.39
N ILE A 61 -15.26 -8.98 1.33
CA ILE A 61 -14.86 -9.88 2.41
C ILE A 61 -14.43 -11.24 1.83
N ASP A 62 -15.18 -11.75 0.86
CA ASP A 62 -14.92 -13.06 0.24
C ASP A 62 -13.69 -13.05 -0.67
N ARG A 63 -13.54 -12.01 -1.50
CA ARG A 63 -12.45 -11.91 -2.49
C ARG A 63 -11.18 -11.28 -1.93
N GLY A 64 -11.30 -10.52 -0.86
CA GLY A 64 -10.22 -9.72 -0.30
C GLY A 64 -9.90 -8.45 -1.09
N VAL A 65 -8.88 -7.74 -0.63
CA VAL A 65 -8.35 -6.50 -1.21
C VAL A 65 -7.05 -6.79 -1.96
N ALA A 66 -7.05 -6.56 -3.26
CA ALA A 66 -5.85 -6.58 -4.07
C ALA A 66 -5.02 -5.30 -3.80
N ILE A 67 -3.73 -5.45 -3.52
CA ILE A 67 -2.79 -4.33 -3.34
C ILE A 67 -1.79 -4.26 -4.49
N CYS A 68 -1.48 -3.05 -4.93
CA CYS A 68 -0.56 -2.78 -6.03
C CYS A 68 0.21 -1.46 -5.82
N GLY A 69 1.12 -1.13 -6.73
CA GLY A 69 2.04 -0.01 -6.63
C GLY A 69 3.33 -0.36 -5.87
N GLY A 70 4.29 0.56 -5.86
CA GLY A 70 5.58 0.34 -5.19
C GLY A 70 5.48 0.11 -3.69
N GLY A 71 4.51 0.75 -3.02
CA GLY A 71 4.26 0.57 -1.58
C GLY A 71 3.79 -0.84 -1.22
N ALA A 72 3.18 -1.58 -2.16
CA ALA A 72 2.74 -2.96 -1.93
C ALA A 72 3.90 -3.96 -1.85
N LEU A 73 5.13 -3.55 -2.22
CA LEU A 73 6.34 -4.37 -2.07
C LEU A 73 6.99 -4.25 -0.69
N MET A 74 6.45 -3.41 0.20
CA MET A 74 6.92 -3.32 1.57
C MET A 74 6.73 -4.66 2.28
N ARG A 75 7.75 -5.13 3.00
CA ARG A 75 7.73 -6.44 3.64
C ARG A 75 6.61 -6.50 4.69
N GLY A 76 5.74 -7.49 4.56
CA GLY A 76 4.65 -7.74 5.50
C GLY A 76 3.48 -6.76 5.41
N ILE A 77 3.41 -5.90 4.39
CA ILE A 77 2.31 -4.94 4.24
C ILE A 77 0.95 -5.61 4.02
N ASP A 78 0.92 -6.71 3.28
CA ASP A 78 -0.24 -7.58 3.06
C ASP A 78 -0.79 -8.13 4.38
N ARG A 79 0.10 -8.66 5.23
CA ARG A 79 -0.24 -9.16 6.57
C ARG A 79 -0.70 -8.04 7.50
N PHE A 80 0.00 -6.90 7.47
CA PHE A 80 -0.38 -5.73 8.25
C PHE A 80 -1.80 -5.29 7.88
N LEU A 81 -2.09 -5.09 6.59
CA LEU A 81 -3.40 -4.70 6.10
C LEU A 81 -4.46 -5.76 6.42
N THR A 82 -4.15 -7.04 6.23
CA THR A 82 -5.08 -8.13 6.56
C THR A 82 -5.49 -8.08 8.03
N LYS A 83 -4.51 -7.95 8.94
CA LYS A 83 -4.78 -7.84 10.38
C LYS A 83 -5.52 -6.55 10.72
N SER A 84 -5.11 -5.43 10.14
CA SER A 84 -5.64 -4.11 10.45
C SER A 84 -7.02 -3.84 9.86
N LEU A 85 -7.41 -4.52 8.78
CA LEU A 85 -8.72 -4.37 8.13
C LEU A 85 -9.69 -5.50 8.49
N GLY A 86 -9.18 -6.66 8.88
CA GLY A 86 -10.00 -7.87 9.12
C GLY A 86 -10.47 -8.54 7.83
N ILE A 87 -9.90 -8.19 6.68
CA ILE A 87 -10.22 -8.69 5.34
C ILE A 87 -8.91 -9.13 4.69
N PRO A 88 -8.85 -10.28 3.97
CA PRO A 88 -7.64 -10.72 3.30
C PRO A 88 -7.10 -9.64 2.35
N ALA A 89 -5.82 -9.28 2.49
CA ALA A 89 -5.13 -8.42 1.54
C ALA A 89 -4.03 -9.23 0.83
N TYR A 90 -3.90 -9.06 -0.49
CA TYR A 90 -2.96 -9.83 -1.30
C TYR A 90 -2.30 -8.98 -2.39
N LEU A 91 -1.02 -9.26 -2.62
CA LEU A 91 -0.24 -8.61 -3.68
C LEU A 91 -0.66 -9.14 -5.05
N VAL A 92 -0.91 -8.25 -6.00
CA VAL A 92 -1.13 -8.63 -7.40
C VAL A 92 0.16 -9.11 -8.06
N ASP A 93 0.07 -9.90 -9.14
CA ASP A 93 1.23 -10.48 -9.82
C ASP A 93 2.20 -9.41 -10.39
N ASN A 94 1.67 -8.28 -10.85
CA ASN A 94 2.41 -7.24 -11.55
C ASN A 94 2.24 -5.85 -10.88
N PRO A 95 2.60 -5.69 -9.60
CA PRO A 95 2.20 -4.53 -8.79
C PRO A 95 2.83 -3.22 -9.28
N LEU A 96 3.96 -3.28 -9.97
CA LEU A 96 4.65 -2.09 -10.50
C LEU A 96 4.11 -1.63 -11.86
N THR A 97 3.47 -2.52 -12.62
CA THR A 97 3.10 -2.26 -14.02
C THR A 97 1.59 -2.33 -14.26
N CYS A 98 0.81 -2.89 -13.33
CA CYS A 98 -0.62 -3.13 -13.49
C CYS A 98 -1.42 -1.86 -13.85
N THR A 99 -1.03 -0.69 -13.34
CA THR A 99 -1.65 0.59 -13.69
C THR A 99 -1.46 0.92 -15.18
N ALA A 100 -0.23 0.82 -15.69
CA ALA A 100 0.08 1.12 -17.08
C ALA A 100 -0.54 0.08 -18.02
N GLU A 101 -0.48 -1.20 -17.64
CA GLU A 101 -1.12 -2.28 -18.39
C GLU A 101 -2.64 -2.14 -18.43
N GLY A 102 -3.26 -1.76 -17.31
CA GLY A 102 -4.69 -1.49 -17.22
C GLY A 102 -5.11 -0.35 -18.15
N ALA A 103 -4.32 0.74 -18.17
CA ALA A 103 -4.54 1.85 -19.09
C ALA A 103 -4.40 1.42 -20.56
N ALA A 104 -3.38 0.62 -20.91
CA ALA A 104 -3.21 0.09 -22.27
C ALA A 104 -4.38 -0.83 -22.68
N LYS A 105 -4.81 -1.73 -21.79
CA LYS A 105 -5.97 -2.61 -22.01
C LYS A 105 -7.27 -1.82 -22.20
N ALA A 106 -7.45 -0.74 -21.45
CA ALA A 106 -8.64 0.11 -21.56
C ALA A 106 -8.76 0.78 -22.94
N LEU A 107 -7.63 1.13 -23.59
CA LEU A 107 -7.64 1.68 -24.96
C LEU A 107 -8.17 0.69 -25.99
N SER A 108 -7.96 -0.61 -25.78
CA SER A 108 -8.54 -1.67 -26.62
C SER A 108 -10.06 -1.82 -26.43
N ASN A 109 -10.61 -1.33 -25.31
CA ASN A 109 -12.04 -1.31 -25.02
C ASN A 109 -12.58 0.13 -24.96
N ARG A 110 -12.49 0.84 -26.09
CA ARG A 110 -12.87 2.26 -26.22
C ARG A 110 -14.28 2.56 -25.74
N GLU A 111 -15.22 1.63 -25.93
CA GLU A 111 -16.61 1.84 -25.54
C GLU A 111 -16.82 1.75 -24.02
N ALA A 112 -16.18 0.80 -23.35
CA ALA A 112 -16.18 0.75 -21.89
C ALA A 112 -15.46 1.97 -21.30
N LEU A 113 -14.31 2.34 -21.86
CA LEU A 113 -13.55 3.52 -21.44
C LEU A 113 -14.35 4.82 -21.62
N ARG A 114 -15.07 4.97 -22.75
CA ARG A 114 -15.93 6.13 -22.98
C ARG A 114 -17.05 6.20 -21.94
N ARG A 115 -17.68 5.08 -21.61
CA ARG A 115 -18.73 5.03 -20.57
C ARG A 115 -18.22 5.43 -19.19
N SER A 116 -17.02 5.01 -18.81
CA SER A 116 -16.44 5.38 -17.50
C SER A 116 -16.04 6.85 -17.40
N LEU A 117 -15.72 7.52 -18.51
CA LEU A 117 -15.32 8.93 -18.53
C LEU A 117 -16.51 9.91 -18.50
N VAL A 118 -17.66 9.51 -19.03
CA VAL A 118 -18.83 10.39 -19.21
C VAL A 118 -19.64 10.57 -17.92
N ASN A 119 -19.42 9.72 -16.90
CA ASN A 119 -20.09 9.84 -15.60
C ASN A 119 -19.26 10.62 -14.55
N GLY A 120 -18.22 11.35 -14.98
CA GLY A 120 -17.26 12.04 -14.11
C GLY A 120 -17.59 13.50 -13.75
N TYR A 121 -18.70 14.05 -14.23
CA TYR A 121 -19.22 15.39 -13.87
C TYR A 121 -20.74 15.40 -13.81
#